data_AF-A0A443LY12-F1
#
_entry.id   AF-A0A443LY12-F1
#
_cell.length_a   1.000
_cell.length_b   1.000
_cell.length_c   1.000
_cell.angle_alpha   90.00
_cell.angle_beta   90.00
_cell.angle_gamma   90.00
#
_symmetry.space_group_name_H-M   'P 1'
#
loop_
_entity.id
_entity.type
_entity.pdbx_description
1 polymer ?
#
loop_
_entity_poly.entity_id
_entity_poly.type
_entity_poly.pdbx_seq_one_letter_code
_entity_poly.pdbx_strand_id
1 'polypeptide(L)'
;MDRPSSGREMQGAAAPGSRSAIVLDPHPGAGAGAGLAGIALGTRVATLDGLLPVEYLGPGDRVITRSGMCRLRAATSVPTRGRLVQVAPGALGHDRPERALLLGEGTPVLIRDWRAEALFGRKEALVEVSRLLDGQFIARAAGAKTRLFALHFDAAEVIYADGVEIGTTPLRTAAATG
;
A
#
# COMPACT_ATOMS: atom_id res chain seq x y z
N MET A 1 43.57 -4.87 43.21
CA MET A 1 42.31 -4.77 43.98
C MET A 1 41.86 -3.34 43.77
N ASP A 2 40.83 -3.00 42.99
CA ASP A 2 39.59 -3.70 42.65
C ASP A 2 39.16 -3.41 41.20
N ARG A 3 38.62 -4.43 40.53
CA ARG A 3 37.71 -4.28 39.38
C ARG A 3 36.32 -4.65 39.89
N PRO A 4 35.27 -3.92 39.52
CA PRO A 4 33.95 -4.50 39.36
C PRO A 4 33.66 -4.73 37.87
N SER A 5 33.09 -5.91 37.64
CA SER A 5 32.75 -6.53 36.37
C SER A 5 31.35 -6.14 35.92
N SER A 6 31.16 -6.08 34.59
CA SER A 6 30.00 -6.54 33.82
C SER A 6 28.58 -6.13 34.27
N GLY A 7 27.91 -5.36 33.43
CA GLY A 7 26.47 -5.14 33.47
C GLY A 7 25.96 -4.80 32.07
N ARG A 8 25.78 -5.85 31.25
CA ARG A 8 25.14 -5.79 29.94
C ARG A 8 23.64 -5.56 30.18
N GLU A 9 23.19 -4.31 30.12
CA GLU A 9 21.76 -4.03 30.26
C GLU A 9 21.02 -4.39 28.97
N MET A 10 20.19 -5.40 29.14
CA MET A 10 19.26 -5.96 28.17
C MET A 10 18.23 -4.92 27.75
N GLN A 11 18.15 -4.71 26.43
CA GLN A 11 16.94 -4.87 25.63
C GLN A 11 15.63 -4.97 26.45
N GLY A 12 15.08 -3.81 26.81
CA GLY A 12 13.69 -3.67 27.25
C GLY A 12 12.77 -3.73 26.05
N ALA A 13 12.15 -4.89 25.84
CA ALA A 13 11.07 -5.11 24.91
C ALA A 13 9.90 -4.16 25.20
N ALA A 14 9.61 -3.24 24.26
CA ALA A 14 8.33 -2.56 24.22
C ALA A 14 7.31 -3.46 23.53
N ALA A 15 6.21 -3.74 24.24
CA ALA A 15 5.13 -4.65 23.87
C ALA A 15 4.52 -4.35 22.49
N PRO A 16 4.11 -5.39 21.72
CA PRO A 16 3.35 -5.21 20.50
C PRO A 16 1.87 -5.10 20.87
N GLY A 17 1.28 -3.92 20.75
CA GLY A 17 -0.11 -3.77 21.16
C GLY A 17 -0.68 -2.37 20.99
N SER A 18 -0.38 -1.69 19.89
CA SER A 18 -1.18 -0.54 19.48
C SER A 18 -1.57 -0.73 18.03
N ARG A 19 -2.85 -1.06 17.83
CA ARG A 19 -3.51 -0.92 16.53
C ARG A 19 -3.43 0.56 16.17
N SER A 20 -2.38 0.95 15.45
CA SER A 20 -2.33 2.26 14.81
C SER A 20 -3.52 2.32 13.86
N ALA A 21 -4.55 3.07 14.25
CA ALA A 21 -5.61 3.46 13.33
C ALA A 21 -4.92 4.27 12.24
N ILE A 22 -4.62 3.62 11.11
CA ILE A 22 -4.09 4.29 9.94
C ILE A 22 -5.21 5.22 9.49
N VAL A 23 -4.96 6.53 9.61
CA VAL A 23 -5.89 7.52 9.08
C VAL A 23 -5.79 7.39 7.57
N LEU A 24 -6.74 6.67 6.99
CA LEU A 24 -7.18 6.93 5.62
C LEU A 24 -7.62 8.38 5.64
N ASP A 25 -6.87 9.26 5.00
CA ASP A 25 -7.31 10.63 4.79
C ASP A 25 -8.63 10.55 3.98
N PRO A 26 -9.81 10.75 4.60
CA PRO A 26 -11.06 10.61 3.90
C PRO A 26 -11.31 11.94 3.24
N HIS A 27 -10.67 12.19 2.10
CA HIS A 27 -10.97 13.42 1.38
C HIS A 27 -12.43 13.35 0.86
N PRO A 28 -13.31 14.31 1.22
CA PRO A 28 -14.62 14.46 0.62
C PRO A 28 -14.45 15.08 -0.78
N GLY A 29 -13.91 14.28 -1.69
CA GLY A 29 -13.87 14.53 -3.14
C GLY A 29 -14.55 13.41 -3.92
N ALA A 30 -15.40 12.61 -3.25
CA ALA A 30 -16.24 11.59 -3.88
C ALA A 30 -17.42 12.24 -4.62
N GLY A 31 -17.12 13.09 -5.59
CA GLY A 31 -18.04 13.59 -6.61
C GLY A 31 -17.39 13.35 -7.97
N ALA A 32 -17.86 12.32 -8.69
CA ALA A 32 -17.55 12.06 -10.09
C ALA A 32 -16.05 12.09 -10.48
N GLY A 33 -15.24 11.23 -9.85
CA GLY A 33 -13.84 11.03 -10.26
C GLY A 33 -13.00 10.36 -9.20
N ALA A 34 -13.43 9.22 -8.65
CA ALA A 34 -12.54 8.42 -7.81
C ALA A 34 -11.31 8.06 -8.64
N GLY A 35 -10.15 8.60 -8.25
CA GLY A 35 -8.87 8.31 -8.91
C GLY A 35 -8.75 6.80 -9.08
N LEU A 36 -8.36 6.40 -10.28
CA LEU A 36 -8.30 4.99 -10.63
C LEU A 36 -7.29 4.30 -9.71
N ALA A 37 -7.78 3.53 -8.75
CA ALA A 37 -6.97 2.84 -7.75
C ALA A 37 -6.78 1.38 -8.15
N GLY A 38 -5.55 0.91 -8.07
CA GLY A 38 -5.23 -0.47 -8.39
C GLY A 38 -3.76 -0.65 -8.72
N ILE A 39 -3.38 -1.92 -8.80
CA ILE A 39 -2.02 -2.37 -8.99
C ILE A 39 -1.89 -2.94 -10.41
N ALA A 40 -0.82 -2.62 -11.11
CA ALA A 40 -0.63 -3.10 -12.47
C ALA A 40 -0.47 -4.63 -12.56
N LEU A 41 -0.86 -5.17 -13.71
CA LEU A 41 -0.59 -6.54 -14.13
C LEU A 41 0.89 -6.90 -13.90
N GLY A 42 1.13 -8.10 -13.37
CA GLY A 42 2.46 -8.64 -13.12
C GLY A 42 3.08 -8.22 -11.78
N THR A 43 2.49 -7.24 -11.08
CA THR A 43 2.92 -6.89 -9.72
C THR A 43 2.65 -8.05 -8.78
N ARG A 44 3.66 -8.39 -7.96
CA ARG A 44 3.57 -9.53 -7.06
C ARG A 44 3.09 -9.09 -5.69
N VAL A 45 2.09 -9.78 -5.18
CA VAL A 45 1.49 -9.55 -3.86
C VAL A 45 1.93 -10.66 -2.91
N ALA A 46 2.23 -10.31 -1.66
CA ALA A 46 2.56 -11.28 -0.63
C ALA A 46 1.33 -12.08 -0.22
N THR A 47 1.42 -13.40 -0.38
CA THR A 47 0.40 -14.36 0.06
C THR A 47 1.05 -15.39 0.97
N LEU A 48 0.25 -16.22 1.65
CA LEU A 48 0.79 -17.35 2.42
C LEU A 48 1.56 -18.36 1.56
N ASP A 49 1.22 -18.45 0.27
CA ASP A 49 1.84 -19.36 -0.67
C ASP A 49 3.06 -18.72 -1.38
N GLY A 50 3.46 -17.51 -0.95
CA GLY A 50 4.58 -16.75 -1.48
C GLY A 50 4.15 -15.50 -2.25
N LEU A 51 5.06 -14.96 -3.05
CA LEU A 51 4.80 -13.79 -3.90
C LEU A 51 4.07 -14.23 -5.18
N LEU A 52 2.77 -13.92 -5.27
CA LEU A 52 1.94 -14.26 -6.43
C LEU A 52 1.62 -13.02 -7.26
N PRO A 53 1.69 -13.07 -8.60
CA PRO A 53 1.24 -11.96 -9.43
C PRO A 53 -0.25 -11.68 -9.21
N VAL A 54 -0.62 -10.40 -9.21
CA VAL A 54 -1.97 -9.94 -8.87
C VAL A 54 -3.06 -10.55 -9.77
N GLU A 55 -2.73 -10.89 -11.02
CA GLU A 55 -3.65 -11.53 -11.97
C GLU A 55 -4.00 -12.97 -11.64
N TYR A 56 -3.23 -13.64 -10.76
CA TYR A 56 -3.53 -14.99 -10.27
C TYR A 56 -4.37 -14.98 -9.00
N LEU A 57 -4.58 -13.81 -8.37
CA LEU A 57 -5.33 -13.71 -7.14
C LEU A 57 -6.84 -13.75 -7.38
N GLY A 58 -7.53 -14.56 -6.59
CA GLY A 58 -8.97 -14.75 -6.64
C GLY A 58 -9.64 -14.79 -5.27
N PRO A 59 -10.99 -14.73 -5.25
CA PRO A 59 -11.76 -14.89 -4.02
C PRO A 59 -11.35 -16.14 -3.24
N GLY A 60 -11.08 -15.99 -1.95
CA GLY A 60 -10.63 -17.07 -1.06
C GLY A 60 -9.13 -17.12 -0.80
N ASP A 61 -8.33 -16.44 -1.62
CA ASP A 61 -6.87 -16.41 -1.44
C ASP A 61 -6.44 -15.72 -0.15
N ARG A 62 -5.35 -16.21 0.43
CA ARG A 62 -4.81 -15.74 1.71
C ARG A 62 -3.70 -14.74 1.47
N VAL A 63 -4.05 -13.47 1.48
CA VAL A 63 -3.13 -12.36 1.28
C VAL A 63 -2.54 -11.93 2.62
N ILE A 64 -1.23 -11.69 2.66
CA ILE A 64 -0.56 -11.13 3.82
C ILE A 64 -0.78 -9.62 3.81
N THR A 65 -1.45 -9.13 4.85
CA THR A 65 -1.68 -7.71 5.09
C THR A 65 -0.96 -7.28 6.37
N ARG A 66 -0.89 -5.97 6.60
CA ARG A 66 -0.34 -5.40 7.82
C ARG A 66 -1.14 -5.78 9.07
N SER A 67 -2.44 -6.03 8.93
CA SER A 67 -3.32 -6.47 10.02
C SER A 67 -3.21 -7.97 10.31
N GLY A 68 -2.48 -8.71 9.46
CA GLY A 68 -2.35 -10.16 9.51
C GLY A 68 -2.74 -10.80 8.18
N MET A 69 -3.03 -12.09 8.20
CA MET A 69 -3.54 -12.77 7.01
C MET A 69 -5.02 -12.45 6.82
N CYS A 70 -5.39 -11.90 5.65
CA CYS A 70 -6.78 -11.66 5.26
C CYS A 70 -7.15 -12.49 4.04
N ARG A 71 -8.41 -12.94 4.00
CA ARG A 71 -8.97 -13.64 2.83
C ARG A 71 -9.48 -12.63 1.83
N LEU A 72 -9.07 -12.77 0.58
CA LEU A 72 -9.54 -11.94 -0.52
C LEU A 72 -11.03 -12.23 -0.78
N ARG A 73 -11.86 -11.21 -0.86
CA ARG A 73 -13.30 -11.35 -1.15
C ARG A 73 -13.59 -11.23 -2.63
N ALA A 74 -12.92 -10.30 -3.30
CA ALA A 74 -13.00 -10.16 -4.74
C ALA A 74 -11.72 -9.55 -5.29
N ALA A 75 -11.42 -9.85 -6.55
CA ALA A 75 -10.46 -9.10 -7.35
C ALA A 75 -11.21 -8.54 -8.56
N THR A 76 -11.13 -7.23 -8.76
CA THR A 76 -11.67 -6.58 -9.97
C THR A 76 -10.52 -6.07 -10.80
N SER A 77 -10.64 -6.17 -12.12
CA SER A 77 -9.61 -5.70 -13.03
C SER A 77 -10.18 -4.79 -14.12
N VAL A 78 -9.45 -3.73 -14.47
CA VAL A 78 -9.87 -2.78 -15.50
C VAL A 78 -8.72 -2.41 -16.43
N PRO A 79 -8.88 -2.53 -17.76
CA PRO A 79 -7.88 -2.05 -18.70
C PRO A 79 -7.77 -0.53 -18.58
N THR A 80 -6.54 -0.05 -18.47
CA THR A 80 -6.25 1.34 -18.14
C THR A 80 -5.18 1.89 -19.07
N ARG A 81 -5.43 3.11 -19.56
CA ARG A 81 -4.48 3.87 -20.36
C ARG A 81 -4.39 5.29 -19.82
N GLY A 82 -3.18 5.75 -19.55
CA GLY A 82 -2.98 7.03 -18.86
C GLY A 82 -3.50 6.96 -17.41
N ARG A 83 -3.23 8.00 -16.61
CA ARG A 83 -3.56 8.03 -15.16
C ARG A 83 -2.86 6.93 -14.35
N LEU A 84 -1.66 6.59 -14.80
CA LEU A 84 -0.76 5.65 -14.14
C LEU A 84 0.42 6.43 -13.57
N VAL A 85 0.86 6.02 -12.39
CA VAL A 85 2.03 6.55 -11.70
C VAL A 85 3.04 5.43 -11.58
N GLN A 86 4.24 5.70 -12.07
CA GLN A 86 5.39 4.84 -11.91
C GLN A 86 6.14 5.27 -10.65
N VAL A 87 6.37 4.30 -9.78
CA VAL A 87 7.20 4.40 -8.59
C VAL A 87 8.51 3.69 -8.91
N ALA A 88 9.59 4.45 -9.02
CA ALA A 88 10.93 3.93 -9.28
C ALA A 88 11.44 3.10 -8.09
N PRO A 89 12.41 2.19 -8.31
CA PRO A 89 13.04 1.49 -7.21
C PRO A 89 13.61 2.43 -6.15
N GLY A 90 13.43 2.10 -4.88
CA GLY A 90 13.90 2.92 -3.75
C GLY A 90 13.16 4.25 -3.51
N ALA A 91 12.15 4.60 -4.31
CA ALA A 91 11.45 5.89 -4.23
C ALA A 91 10.70 6.13 -2.91
N LEU A 92 10.33 5.05 -2.20
CA LEU A 92 9.53 5.09 -0.97
C LEU A 92 10.38 4.78 0.29
N GLY A 93 11.71 4.86 0.18
CA GLY A 93 12.65 4.61 1.27
C GLY A 93 12.99 3.12 1.45
N HIS A 94 14.13 2.85 2.11
CA HIS A 94 14.64 1.49 2.41
C HIS A 94 14.68 0.54 1.19
N ASP A 95 15.12 1.01 0.02
CA ASP A 95 15.21 0.23 -1.22
C ASP A 95 13.86 -0.35 -1.71
N ARG A 96 12.74 0.30 -1.37
CA ARG A 96 11.39 -0.11 -1.80
C ARG A 96 10.79 0.89 -2.80
N PRO A 97 10.12 0.40 -3.85
CA PRO A 97 10.06 -1.00 -4.29
C PRO A 97 11.42 -1.51 -4.78
N GLU A 98 11.62 -2.83 -4.82
CA GLU A 98 12.83 -3.45 -5.41
C GLU A 98 12.86 -3.30 -6.95
N ARG A 99 11.68 -3.13 -7.56
CA ARG A 99 11.48 -2.97 -9.00
C ARG A 99 10.52 -1.83 -9.27
N ALA A 100 10.58 -1.26 -10.47
CA ALA A 100 9.62 -0.22 -10.84
C ALA A 100 8.19 -0.75 -10.72
N LEU A 101 7.39 -0.06 -9.91
CA LEU A 101 6.01 -0.42 -9.62
C LEU A 101 5.09 0.56 -10.34
N LEU A 102 4.05 0.04 -11.01
CA LEU A 102 3.10 0.85 -11.74
C LEU A 102 1.75 0.79 -11.03
N LEU A 103 1.24 1.95 -10.62
CA LEU A 103 0.01 2.09 -9.85
C LEU A 103 -0.98 3.01 -10.57
N GLY A 104 -2.26 2.83 -10.30
CA GLY A 104 -3.25 3.84 -10.66
C GLY A 104 -3.09 5.09 -9.80
N GLU A 105 -3.35 6.28 -10.36
CA GLU A 105 -3.11 7.58 -9.70
C GLU A 105 -3.82 7.76 -8.34
N GLY A 106 -4.96 7.08 -8.15
CA GLY A 106 -5.74 7.10 -6.91
C GLY A 106 -5.34 6.01 -5.90
N THR A 107 -4.28 5.24 -6.17
CA THR A 107 -3.86 4.14 -5.30
C THR A 107 -3.21 4.70 -4.04
N PRO A 108 -3.74 4.41 -2.84
CA PRO A 108 -3.13 4.84 -1.59
C PRO A 108 -1.90 3.98 -1.27
N VAL A 109 -0.77 4.63 -1.01
CA VAL A 109 0.51 4.02 -0.66
C VAL A 109 0.88 4.47 0.74
N LEU A 110 1.36 3.55 1.57
CA LEU A 110 1.80 3.88 2.92
C LEU A 110 3.22 4.45 2.85
N ILE A 111 3.37 5.69 3.31
CA ILE A 111 4.66 6.34 3.49
C ILE A 111 5.06 6.30 4.97
N ARG A 112 6.36 6.11 5.22
CA ARG A 112 6.95 5.99 6.58
C ARG A 112 8.25 6.79 6.71
N ASP A 113 8.53 7.65 5.74
CA ASP A 113 9.71 8.50 5.70
C ASP A 113 9.41 9.89 6.29
N TRP A 114 10.37 10.80 6.18
CA TRP A 114 10.24 12.19 6.61
C TRP A 114 8.99 12.89 6.02
N ARG A 115 8.48 12.44 4.86
CA ARG A 115 7.29 13.04 4.24
C ARG A 115 6.04 12.77 5.06
N ALA A 116 5.94 11.62 5.74
CA ALA A 116 4.80 11.32 6.62
C ALA A 116 4.72 12.33 7.78
N GLU A 117 5.86 12.66 8.36
CA GLU A 117 5.95 13.62 9.45
C GLU A 117 5.76 15.05 8.95
N ALA A 118 6.39 15.42 7.84
CA ALA A 118 6.29 16.76 7.26
C ALA A 118 4.87 17.09 6.73
N LEU A 119 4.17 16.11 6.14
CA LEU A 119 2.84 16.33 5.55
C LEU A 119 1.69 16.08 6.53
N PHE A 120 1.85 15.15 7.48
CA PHE A 120 0.74 14.70 8.35
C PHE A 120 1.06 14.75 9.85
N GLY A 121 2.27 15.11 10.26
CA GLY A 121 2.67 15.12 11.67
C GLY A 121 2.64 13.72 12.30
N ARG A 122 2.82 12.67 11.50
CA ARG A 122 2.73 11.25 11.92
C ARG A 122 3.95 10.49 11.41
N LYS A 123 4.29 9.38 12.10
CA LYS A 123 5.37 8.49 11.66
C LYS A 123 5.02 7.68 10.40
N GLU A 124 3.74 7.57 10.06
CA GLU A 124 3.27 6.88 8.87
C GLU A 124 1.89 7.40 8.44
N ALA A 125 1.64 7.41 7.13
CA ALA A 125 0.38 7.87 6.54
C ALA A 125 0.08 7.13 5.22
N LEU A 126 -1.21 6.87 4.94
CA LEU A 126 -1.64 6.39 3.61
C LEU A 126 -1.94 7.60 2.73
N VAL A 127 -1.28 7.68 1.59
CA VAL A 127 -1.36 8.83 0.68
C VAL A 127 -1.57 8.34 -0.75
N GLU A 128 -2.50 8.96 -1.47
CA GLU A 128 -2.65 8.69 -2.91
C GLU A 128 -1.32 8.91 -3.65
N VAL A 129 -0.91 7.96 -4.46
CA VAL A 129 0.38 7.99 -5.16
C VAL A 129 0.53 9.23 -6.06
N SER A 130 -0.58 9.78 -6.58
CA SER A 130 -0.60 11.03 -7.33
C SER A 130 -0.16 12.26 -6.54
N ARG A 131 -0.31 12.26 -5.22
CA ARG A 131 0.16 13.35 -4.34
C ARG A 131 1.65 13.26 -4.03
N LEU A 132 2.25 12.11 -4.27
CA LEU A 132 3.67 11.85 -4.07
C LEU A 132 4.51 12.15 -5.32
N LEU A 133 3.89 12.65 -6.40
CA LEU A 133 4.59 12.96 -7.64
C LEU A 133 5.70 13.99 -7.42
N ASP A 134 6.94 13.58 -7.62
CA ASP A 134 8.13 14.44 -7.63
C ASP A 134 8.70 14.65 -9.05
N GLY A 135 8.18 13.89 -10.03
CA GLY A 135 8.61 13.97 -11.42
C GLY A 135 9.93 13.25 -11.73
N GLN A 136 10.58 12.64 -10.75
CA GLN A 136 11.85 11.93 -10.88
C GLN A 136 11.73 10.47 -10.47
N PHE A 137 11.40 10.20 -9.21
CA PHE A 137 11.27 8.85 -8.65
C PHE A 137 9.82 8.39 -8.61
N ILE A 138 8.89 9.33 -8.43
CA ILE A 138 7.45 9.07 -8.50
C ILE A 138 6.91 9.99 -9.59
N ALA A 139 6.63 9.42 -10.75
CA ALA A 139 6.31 10.18 -11.95
C ALA A 139 5.11 9.59 -12.68
N ARG A 140 4.41 10.43 -13.44
CA ARG A 140 3.33 9.95 -14.32
C ARG A 140 3.92 9.07 -15.42
N ALA A 141 3.37 7.87 -15.58
CA ALA A 141 3.76 6.95 -16.64
C ALA A 141 3.06 7.33 -17.96
N ALA A 142 3.60 8.34 -18.65
CA ALA A 142 3.02 8.84 -19.89
C ALA A 142 2.95 7.75 -20.97
N GLY A 143 1.77 7.57 -21.57
CA GLY A 143 1.57 6.59 -22.64
C GLY A 143 1.48 5.12 -22.21
N ALA A 144 1.70 4.82 -20.92
CA ALA A 144 1.58 3.46 -20.39
C ALA A 144 0.14 2.93 -20.52
N LYS A 145 0.06 1.63 -20.84
CA LYS A 145 -1.17 0.85 -20.90
C LYS A 145 -0.96 -0.41 -20.08
N THR A 146 -1.85 -0.66 -19.13
CA THR A 146 -1.83 -1.89 -18.36
C THR A 146 -3.25 -2.25 -17.91
N ARG A 147 -3.40 -3.39 -17.26
CA ARG A 147 -4.61 -3.72 -16.52
C ARG A 147 -4.33 -3.44 -15.06
N LEU A 148 -5.19 -2.63 -14.44
CA LEU A 148 -5.14 -2.40 -13.00
C LEU A 148 -6.04 -3.39 -12.30
N PHE A 149 -5.55 -3.92 -11.19
CA PHE A 149 -6.25 -4.86 -10.33
C PHE A 149 -6.49 -4.20 -8.97
N ALA A 150 -7.75 -4.22 -8.53
CA ALA A 150 -8.14 -3.81 -7.19
C ALA A 150 -8.55 -5.06 -6.40
N LEU A 151 -7.92 -5.24 -5.25
CA LEU A 151 -8.18 -6.32 -4.31
C LEU A 151 -9.14 -5.83 -3.24
N HIS A 152 -10.21 -6.58 -3.02
CA HIS A 152 -11.27 -6.21 -2.09
C HIS A 152 -11.31 -7.17 -0.91
N PHE A 153 -11.24 -6.61 0.28
CA PHE A 153 -11.33 -7.32 1.56
C PHE A 153 -12.59 -6.88 2.32
N ASP A 154 -12.87 -7.55 3.45
CA ASP A 154 -14.01 -7.20 4.33
C ASP A 154 -13.86 -5.79 4.95
N ALA A 155 -12.62 -5.36 5.16
CA ALA A 155 -12.27 -4.04 5.68
C ALA A 155 -11.16 -3.42 4.82
N ALA A 156 -10.87 -2.14 5.03
CA ALA A 156 -9.69 -1.52 4.42
C ALA A 156 -8.42 -2.19 4.98
N GLU A 157 -7.61 -2.77 4.09
CA GLU A 157 -6.38 -3.48 4.46
C GLU A 157 -5.18 -2.88 3.75
N VAL A 158 -4.00 -3.00 4.35
CA VAL A 158 -2.73 -2.64 3.71
C VAL A 158 -2.01 -3.91 3.30
N ILE A 159 -1.89 -4.15 2.00
CA ILE A 159 -1.21 -5.32 1.45
C ILE A 159 0.25 -5.01 1.12
N TYR A 160 1.07 -6.06 0.99
CA TYR A 160 2.45 -5.93 0.50
C TYR A 160 2.51 -6.31 -0.98
N ALA A 161 2.93 -5.39 -1.85
CA ALA A 161 3.06 -5.58 -3.29
C ALA A 161 4.41 -5.08 -3.79
N ASP A 162 5.24 -5.96 -4.35
CA ASP A 162 6.64 -5.71 -4.75
C ASP A 162 7.44 -4.90 -3.71
N GLY A 163 7.24 -5.22 -2.43
CA GLY A 163 7.91 -4.58 -1.29
C GLY A 163 7.25 -3.28 -0.79
N VAL A 164 6.18 -2.81 -1.44
CA VAL A 164 5.46 -1.58 -1.09
C VAL A 164 4.18 -1.91 -0.32
N GLU A 165 3.89 -1.11 0.70
CA GLU A 165 2.66 -1.18 1.47
C GLU A 165 1.56 -0.39 0.75
N ILE A 166 0.56 -1.09 0.20
CA ILE A 166 -0.53 -0.51 -0.61
C ILE A 166 -1.84 -0.64 0.15
N GLY A 167 -2.55 0.47 0.33
CA GLY A 167 -3.89 0.48 0.89
C GLY A 167 -4.92 -0.05 -0.10
N THR A 168 -5.86 -0.82 0.41
CA THR A 168 -7.00 -1.33 -0.34
C THR A 168 -8.26 -0.62 0.11
N THR A 169 -9.08 -0.24 -0.85
CA THR A 169 -10.40 0.32 -0.58
C THR A 169 -11.37 -0.85 -0.48
N PRO A 170 -12.13 -0.98 0.62
CA PRO A 170 -13.13 -2.04 0.73
C PRO A 170 -14.18 -1.87 -0.37
N LEU A 171 -14.78 -2.99 -0.78
CA LEU A 171 -15.94 -2.99 -1.65
C LEU A 171 -17.01 -2.07 -1.03
N ARG A 172 -17.23 -0.88 -1.62
CA ARG A 172 -18.40 -0.09 -1.29
C ARG A 172 -19.60 -0.91 -1.74
N THR A 173 -20.29 -1.54 -0.80
CA THR A 173 -21.67 -1.92 -1.03
C THR A 173 -22.39 -0.60 -1.30
N ALA A 174 -22.81 -0.38 -2.54
CA ALA A 174 -23.73 0.71 -2.83
C ALA A 174 -24.94 0.47 -1.92
N ALA A 175 -25.16 1.35 -0.95
CA ALA A 175 -26.41 1.35 -0.21
C ALA A 175 -27.50 1.50 -1.28
N ALA A 176 -28.33 0.45 -1.40
CA ALA A 176 -29.54 0.54 -2.19
C ALA A 176 -30.37 1.66 -1.55
N THR A 177 -30.42 2.82 -2.21
CA THR A 177 -31.39 3.87 -1.89
C THR A 177 -32.75 3.27 -2.18
N GLY A 178 -33.49 2.96 -1.11
CA GLY A 178 -34.90 2.58 -1.16
C GLY A 178 -35.82 3.76 -1.42
#